data_AF-A0A357M6S6-F1
#
_entry.id   AF-A0A357M6S6-F1
#
_cell.length_a   1.000
_cell.length_b   1.000
_cell.length_c   1.000
_cell.angle_alpha   90.00
_cell.angle_beta   90.00
_cell.angle_gamma   90.00
#
_symmetry.space_group_name_H-M   'P 1'
#
loop_
_entity.id
_entity.type
_entity.pdbx_description
1 polymer ?
#
loop_
_entity_poly.entity_id
_entity_poly.type
_entity_poly.pdbx_seq_one_letter_code
_entity_poly.pdbx_strand_id
1 'polypeptide(L)'
;MKLQPIVPFEPILAEQLPAGNQWIAQIKWDGVRMLSYYDGSTTQLINRRGDYRTAQYPELTDVSAYCKADSVILDGEIIALKDGKP
;
A
#
# COMPACT_ATOMS: atom_id res chain seq x y z
N MET A 1 -5.81 18.94 -2.03
CA MET A 1 -7.17 18.36 -2.08
C MET A 1 -7.26 17.31 -0.99
N LYS A 2 -8.21 17.38 -0.05
CA LYS A 2 -8.23 16.39 1.05
C LYS A 2 -8.74 15.05 0.50
N LEU A 3 -7.85 14.05 0.40
CA LEU A 3 -8.21 12.72 -0.05
C LEU A 3 -9.05 12.02 1.03
N GLN A 4 -10.12 11.34 0.60
CA GLN A 4 -10.98 10.56 1.50
C GLN A 4 -10.47 9.13 1.59
N PRO A 5 -10.39 8.54 2.80
CA PRO A 5 -10.01 7.15 2.95
C PRO A 5 -10.95 6.20 2.19
N ILE A 6 -10.38 5.31 1.39
CA ILE A 6 -11.11 4.26 0.68
C ILE A 6 -10.97 2.92 1.39
N VAL A 7 -11.92 2.02 1.15
CA VAL A 7 -11.82 0.61 1.55
C VAL A 7 -11.09 -0.15 0.44
N PRO A 8 -9.91 -0.72 0.68
CA PRO A 8 -9.18 -1.48 -0.32
C PRO A 8 -9.87 -2.81 -0.62
N PHE A 9 -9.74 -3.32 -1.85
CA PHE A 9 -10.24 -4.65 -2.20
C PHE A 9 -9.46 -5.73 -1.43
N GLU A 10 -10.12 -6.81 -1.03
CA GLU A 10 -9.48 -7.92 -0.34
C GLU A 10 -9.40 -9.17 -1.23
N PRO A 11 -8.33 -9.98 -1.10
CA PRO A 11 -8.25 -11.24 -1.81
C PRO A 11 -9.38 -12.16 -1.36
N ILE A 12 -9.98 -12.86 -2.32
CA ILE A 12 -11.00 -13.86 -2.06
C ILE A 12 -10.30 -15.23 -1.99
N LEU A 13 -10.61 -16.01 -0.97
CA LEU A 13 -10.10 -17.37 -0.85
C LEU A 13 -10.61 -18.21 -2.03
N ALA A 14 -9.68 -18.86 -2.73
CA ALA A 14 -9.97 -19.70 -3.87
C ALA A 14 -9.18 -21.01 -3.78
N GLU A 15 -9.77 -22.12 -4.24
CA GLU A 15 -9.10 -23.43 -4.28
C GLU A 15 -8.04 -23.52 -5.37
N GLN A 16 -8.21 -22.77 -6.46
CA GLN A 16 -7.33 -22.78 -7.62
C GLN A 16 -6.93 -21.37 -8.01
N LEU A 17 -5.70 -21.21 -8.47
CA LEU A 17 -5.24 -19.94 -9.02
C LEU A 17 -6.01 -19.65 -10.32
N PRO A 18 -6.47 -18.41 -10.51
CA PRO A 18 -7.12 -18.04 -11.76
C PRO A 18 -6.12 -18.13 -12.93
N ALA A 19 -6.61 -18.54 -14.10
CA ALA A 19 -5.82 -18.73 -15.30
C ALA A 19 -6.35 -17.90 -16.49
N GLY A 20 -5.47 -17.63 -17.45
CA GLY A 20 -5.77 -16.88 -18.68
C GLY A 20 -5.07 -15.52 -18.75
N ASN A 21 -5.08 -14.91 -19.93
CA ASN A 21 -4.31 -13.70 -20.25
C ASN A 21 -4.85 -12.43 -19.57
N GLN A 22 -6.04 -12.48 -18.98
CA GLN A 22 -6.63 -11.38 -18.21
C GLN A 22 -6.09 -11.28 -16.78
N TRP A 23 -5.26 -12.23 -16.35
CA TRP A 23 -4.72 -12.29 -14.99
C TRP A 23 -3.24 -11.96 -14.96
N ILE A 24 -2.85 -11.26 -13.90
CA ILE A 24 -1.45 -11.03 -13.54
C ILE A 24 -1.21 -11.62 -12.15
N ALA A 25 0.01 -12.10 -11.90
CA ALA A 25 0.43 -12.60 -10.59
C ALA A 25 1.32 -11.57 -9.89
N GLN A 26 1.12 -11.42 -8.59
CA GLN A 26 1.97 -10.61 -7.71
C GLN A 26 2.42 -11.48 -6.53
N ILE A 27 3.60 -11.17 -5.98
CA ILE A 27 4.10 -11.82 -4.77
C ILE A 27 3.17 -11.44 -3.62
N LYS A 28 2.68 -12.45 -2.88
CA LYS A 28 1.99 -12.22 -1.62
C LYS A 28 3.03 -12.03 -0.52
N TRP A 29 3.26 -10.79 -0.13
CA TRP A 29 4.14 -10.45 0.98
C TRP A 29 3.50 -10.80 2.33
N ASP A 30 4.34 -11.04 3.33
CA ASP A 30 3.94 -11.14 4.75
C ASP A 30 4.37 -9.84 5.45
N GLY A 31 3.41 -8.97 5.71
CA GLY A 31 3.68 -7.61 6.17
C GLY A 31 2.44 -6.92 6.70
N VAL A 32 2.44 -5.59 6.60
CA VAL A 32 1.31 -4.75 7.01
C VAL A 32 0.76 -3.98 5.81
N ARG A 33 -0.44 -4.36 5.36
CA ARG A 33 -1.15 -3.62 4.32
C ARG A 33 -1.41 -2.18 4.73
N MET A 34 -0.99 -1.25 3.86
CA MET A 34 -1.06 0.18 4.09
C MET A 34 -1.50 0.91 2.83
N LEU A 35 -2.37 1.90 2.99
CA LEU A 35 -2.66 2.89 1.98
C LEU A 35 -1.86 4.17 2.25
N SER A 36 -1.09 4.62 1.27
CA SER A 36 -0.38 5.92 1.31
C SER A 36 -1.17 6.97 0.56
N TYR A 37 -1.63 8.00 1.26
CA TYR A 37 -2.38 9.13 0.73
C TYR A 37 -1.46 10.32 0.62
N TYR A 38 -1.22 10.78 -0.60
CA TYR A 38 -0.43 11.96 -0.87
C TYR A 38 -1.27 12.99 -1.62
N ASP A 39 -1.47 14.17 -1.02
CA ASP A 39 -2.31 15.22 -1.59
C ASP A 39 -1.56 16.29 -2.39
N GLY A 40 -0.27 16.07 -2.64
CA GLY A 40 0.66 17.04 -3.25
C GLY A 40 1.46 17.86 -2.24
N SER A 41 1.20 17.68 -0.95
CA SER A 41 1.91 18.40 0.11
C SER A 41 2.20 17.54 1.33
N THR A 42 1.27 16.68 1.72
CA THR A 42 1.36 15.87 2.93
C THR A 42 1.04 14.42 2.64
N THR A 43 1.71 13.54 3.38
CA THR A 43 1.51 12.09 3.30
C THR A 43 0.82 11.59 4.55
N GLN A 44 -0.21 10.76 4.36
CA GLN A 44 -0.87 10.04 5.43
C GLN A 44 -0.88 8.56 5.13
N LEU A 45 -0.51 7.75 6.12
CA LEU A 45 -0.57 6.30 6.03
C LEU A 45 -1.79 5.83 6.80
N ILE A 46 -2.66 5.08 6.13
CA ILE A 46 -3.91 4.58 6.71
C ILE A 46 -3.97 3.08 6.46
N ASN A 47 -4.15 2.28 7.52
CA ASN A 47 -4.25 0.83 7.37
C ASN A 47 -5.64 0.44 6.83
N ARG A 48 -5.81 -0.85 6.49
CA ARG A 48 -7.12 -1.37 6.01
C ARG A 48 -8.30 -1.16 6.97
N ARG A 49 -8.05 -0.91 8.26
CA ARG A 49 -9.09 -0.64 9.27
C ARG A 49 -9.47 0.83 9.34
N GLY A 50 -8.81 1.70 8.58
CA GLY A 50 -9.01 3.14 8.63
C GLY A 50 -8.20 3.86 9.71
N ASP A 51 -7.29 3.16 10.41
CA ASP A 51 -6.45 3.79 11.43
C ASP A 51 -5.29 4.55 10.78
N TYR A 52 -5.01 5.75 11.28
CA TYR A 52 -3.81 6.50 10.92
C TYR A 52 -2.55 5.85 11.51
N ARG A 53 -1.57 5.59 10.66
CA ARG A 53 -0.30 4.93 10.99
C ARG A 53 0.92 5.75 10.57
N THR A 54 0.73 7.01 10.16
CA THR A 54 1.82 7.90 9.73
C THR A 54 2.94 8.01 10.76
N ALA A 55 2.59 8.18 12.04
CA ALA A 55 3.59 8.29 13.12
C ALA A 55 4.35 6.98 13.40
N GLN A 56 3.81 5.84 12.95
CA GLN A 56 4.43 4.53 13.12
C GLN A 56 5.50 4.26 12.05
N TYR A 57 5.38 4.86 10.86
CA TYR A 57 6.30 4.69 9.74
C TYR A 57 6.70 6.05 9.12
N PRO A 58 7.34 6.94 9.90
CA PRO A 58 7.72 8.28 9.42
C PRO A 58 8.64 8.24 8.19
N GLU A 59 9.45 7.19 8.04
CA GLU A 59 10.35 6.97 6.91
C GLU A 59 9.63 6.80 5.57
N LEU A 60 8.35 6.44 5.58
CA LEU A 60 7.54 6.25 4.37
C LEU A 60 6.76 7.51 3.97
N THR A 61 6.93 8.62 4.69
CA THR A 61 6.23 9.88 4.42
C THR A 61 6.77 10.64 3.22
N ASP A 62 8.01 10.38 2.82
CA ASP A 62 8.57 10.90 1.58
C ASP A 62 8.10 10.08 0.37
N VAL A 63 6.96 10.47 -0.19
CA VAL A 63 6.37 9.82 -1.37
C VAL A 63 7.24 9.96 -2.60
N SER A 64 8.06 11.01 -2.68
CA SER A 64 8.92 11.26 -3.85
C SER A 64 9.98 10.16 -4.04
N ALA A 65 10.31 9.43 -2.96
CA ALA A 65 11.20 8.28 -2.99
C ALA A 65 10.65 7.10 -3.80
N TYR A 66 9.33 7.00 -3.98
CA TYR A 66 8.69 5.85 -4.64
C TYR A 66 7.56 6.20 -5.64
N CYS A 67 7.16 7.46 -5.77
CA CYS A 67 6.15 7.90 -6.72
C CYS A 67 6.43 9.31 -7.26
N LYS A 68 6.11 9.55 -8.54
CA LYS A 68 6.29 10.85 -9.21
C LYS A 68 4.98 11.59 -9.48
N ALA A 69 3.85 11.08 -8.99
CA ALA A 69 2.56 11.71 -9.21
C ALA A 69 2.39 12.94 -8.29
N ASP A 70 1.72 13.99 -8.80
CA ASP A 70 1.44 15.22 -8.04
C ASP A 70 0.48 14.97 -6.86
N SER A 71 -0.38 13.95 -6.97
CA SER A 71 -1.20 13.44 -5.87
C SER A 71 -1.56 11.99 -6.15
N VAL A 72 -1.62 11.14 -5.12
CA VAL A 72 -1.83 9.70 -5.30
C VAL A 72 -2.40 9.03 -4.04
N ILE A 73 -3.15 7.94 -4.26
CA ILE A 73 -3.42 6.93 -3.24
C ILE A 73 -2.75 5.65 -3.71
N LEU A 74 -1.76 5.15 -2.96
CA LEU A 74 -1.08 3.89 -3.26
C LEU A 74 -1.52 2.82 -2.28
N ASP A 75 -1.80 1.61 -2.79
CA ASP A 75 -2.07 0.42 -2.00
C ASP A 75 -0.88 -0.54 -2.09
N GLY A 76 -0.40 -1.00 -0.94
CA GLY A 76 0.75 -1.88 -0.88
C GLY A 76 0.95 -2.50 0.49
N GLU A 77 2.01 -3.29 0.59
CA GLU A 77 2.41 -3.98 1.81
C GLU A 77 3.72 -3.38 2.33
N ILE A 78 3.74 -2.95 3.58
CA ILE A 78 4.99 -2.59 4.28
C ILE A 78 5.62 -3.89 4.77
N ILE A 79 6.86 -4.13 4.37
CA ILE A 79 7.67 -5.28 4.78
C ILE A 79 8.92 -4.81 5.52
N ALA A 80 9.38 -5.62 6.48
CA ALA A 80 10.72 -5.45 7.04
C ALA A 80 11.71 -6.20 6.16
N LEU A 81 12.92 -5.66 5.99
CA LEU A 81 14.02 -6.38 5.34
C LEU A 81 15.18 -6.55 6.33
N LYS A 82 15.80 -7.73 6.33
CA LYS A 82 17.03 -8.03 7.03
C LYS A 82 18.02 -8.66 6.06
N ASP A 83 19.18 -8.02 5.89
CA ASP A 83 20.23 -8.45 4.96
C ASP A 83 19.70 -8.67 3.52
N GLY A 84 18.78 -7.80 3.09
CA GLY A 84 18.15 -7.84 1.77
C GLY A 84 17.03 -8.90 1.62
N LYS A 85 16.60 -9.53 2.71
CA LYS A 85 15.53 -10.54 2.72
C LYS A 85 14.33 -10.06 3.54
N PRO A 86 13.09 -10.32 3.11
CA PRO A 86 11.90 -10.10 3.92
C PRO A 86 11.88 -10.96 5.18
#